data_AF-A0A953XGT9-F1
#
_entry.id   AF-A0A953XGT9-F1
#
_cell.length_a   1.000
_cell.length_b   1.000
_cell.length_c   1.000
_cell.angle_alpha   90.00
_cell.angle_beta   90.00
_cell.angle_gamma   90.00
#
_symmetry.space_group_name_H-M   'P 1'
#
loop_
_entity.id
_entity.type
_entity.pdbx_description
1 polymer ?
#
loop_
_entity_poly.entity_id
_entity_poly.type
_entity_poly.pdbx_seq_one_letter_code
_entity_poly.pdbx_strand_id
1 'polypeptide(L)'
;MAGDEDTDIKWVERDSREWVLFAHQPDQLTARMTCTYLETGGVEARVGSQGGHYCVEVPATQLDRAFSVYQPADSNITPPMAEQSRKTGIHTGQHLREQILKKAAKPKPQKRNPALMWLLRIIVIGALVALLLLIFQG
;
A
#
# COMPACT_ATOMS: atom_id res chain seq x y z
N MET A 1 -4.96 -43.99 1.69
CA MET A 1 -4.96 -43.89 3.16
C MET A 1 -3.88 -42.90 3.55
N ALA A 2 -4.27 -41.89 4.35
CA ALA A 2 -3.52 -40.93 5.18
C ALA A 2 -2.18 -40.33 4.68
N GLY A 3 -1.93 -39.03 4.76
CA GLY A 3 -2.62 -38.02 5.55
C GLY A 3 -2.40 -36.63 4.96
N ASP A 4 -3.45 -35.83 5.06
CA ASP A 4 -3.33 -34.38 5.16
C ASP A 4 -2.36 -34.09 6.30
N GLU A 5 -1.14 -33.68 5.99
CA GLU A 5 -0.31 -32.96 6.94
C GLU A 5 -0.97 -31.60 7.14
N ASP A 6 -1.91 -31.60 8.08
CA ASP A 6 -2.54 -30.40 8.63
C ASP A 6 -1.41 -29.47 9.05
N THR A 7 -1.24 -28.38 8.30
CA THR A 7 -0.14 -27.43 8.49
C THR A 7 -0.42 -26.69 9.79
N ASP A 8 0.07 -27.25 10.90
CA ASP A 8 -0.16 -26.73 12.25
C ASP A 8 0.46 -25.33 12.38
N ILE A 9 -0.39 -24.29 12.28
CA ILE A 9 0.01 -22.89 12.39
C ILE A 9 0.34 -22.63 13.86
N LYS A 10 1.63 -22.65 14.18
CA LYS A 10 2.13 -22.26 15.51
C LYS A 10 2.11 -20.74 15.63
N TRP A 11 1.20 -20.23 16.45
CA TRP A 11 1.20 -18.83 16.88
C TRP A 11 2.41 -18.60 17.79
N VAL A 12 3.40 -17.88 17.30
CA VAL A 12 4.59 -17.48 18.06
C VAL A 12 4.26 -16.19 18.82
N GLU A 13 4.79 -16.07 20.05
CA GLU A 13 4.67 -14.86 20.84
C GLU A 13 5.23 -13.65 20.08
N ARG A 14 4.53 -12.52 20.16
CA ARG A 14 4.92 -11.30 19.45
C ARG A 14 6.23 -10.78 20.03
N ASP A 15 7.21 -10.56 19.15
CA ASP A 15 8.48 -9.93 19.54
C ASP A 15 8.21 -8.55 20.17
N SER A 16 8.61 -8.41 21.43
CA SER A 16 8.40 -7.23 22.28
C SER A 16 9.64 -6.32 22.34
N ARG A 17 10.73 -6.71 21.68
CA ARG A 17 11.98 -5.92 21.67
C ARG A 17 11.77 -4.59 20.96
N GLU A 18 12.51 -3.58 21.41
CA GLU A 18 12.58 -2.29 20.72
C GLU A 18 13.49 -2.41 19.50
N TRP A 19 12.90 -2.20 18.33
CA TRP A 19 13.60 -2.21 17.05
C TRP A 19 13.84 -0.78 16.61
N VAL A 20 15.10 -0.44 16.36
CA VAL A 20 15.54 0.90 15.99
C VAL A 20 16.01 0.92 14.55
N LEU A 21 15.82 2.07 13.90
CA LEU A 21 16.30 2.31 12.54
C LEU A 21 17.83 2.28 12.52
N PHE A 22 18.39 1.40 11.69
CA PHE A 22 19.83 1.34 11.43
C PHE A 22 20.21 2.09 10.15
N ALA A 23 19.53 1.80 9.03
CA ALA A 23 19.84 2.41 7.74
C ALA A 23 18.61 2.47 6.82
N HIS A 24 18.52 3.51 6.00
CA HIS A 24 17.59 3.59 4.88
C HIS A 24 18.19 2.94 3.63
N GLN A 25 17.34 2.28 2.84
CA GLN A 25 17.76 1.53 1.66
C GLN A 25 16.89 1.90 0.45
N PRO A 26 17.47 1.89 -0.77
CA PRO A 26 16.78 2.31 -1.97
C PRO A 26 15.66 1.35 -2.38
N ASP A 27 15.80 0.07 -2.04
CA ASP A 27 14.89 -1.00 -2.42
C ASP A 27 14.91 -2.16 -1.42
N GLN A 28 13.94 -3.06 -1.54
CA GLN A 28 13.76 -4.20 -0.63
C GLN A 28 14.90 -5.22 -0.70
N LEU A 29 15.48 -5.45 -1.89
CA LEU A 29 16.55 -6.42 -2.07
C LEU A 29 17.83 -5.93 -1.39
N THR A 30 18.18 -4.66 -1.58
CA THR A 30 19.33 -4.03 -0.89
C THR A 30 19.16 -4.04 0.63
N ALA A 31 17.94 -3.78 1.13
CA ALA A 31 17.62 -3.91 2.55
C ALA A 31 17.81 -5.35 3.05
N ARG A 32 17.33 -6.35 2.30
CA ARG A 32 17.49 -7.76 2.67
C ARG A 32 18.96 -8.19 2.67
N MET A 33 19.74 -7.77 1.68
CA MET A 33 21.18 -8.04 1.62
C MET A 33 21.91 -7.45 2.83
N THR A 34 21.53 -6.25 3.24
CA THR A 34 22.08 -5.60 4.44
C THR A 34 21.71 -6.35 5.71
N CYS A 35 20.46 -6.82 5.84
CA CYS A 35 20.06 -7.70 6.95
C CYS A 35 20.92 -8.96 7.00
N THR A 36 21.08 -9.66 5.87
CA THR A 36 21.88 -10.88 5.81
C THR A 36 23.34 -10.63 6.18
N TYR A 37 23.92 -9.50 5.77
CA TYR A 37 25.28 -9.13 6.16
C TYR A 37 25.41 -8.88 7.67
N LEU A 38 24.44 -8.21 8.29
CA LEU A 38 24.43 -8.01 9.74
C LEU A 38 24.25 -9.34 10.48
N GLU A 39 23.37 -10.21 9.99
CA GLU A 39 23.10 -11.54 10.52
C GLU A 39 24.35 -12.44 10.48
N THR A 40 25.16 -12.37 9.42
CA THR A 40 26.44 -13.12 9.38
C THR A 40 27.46 -12.61 10.40
N GLY A 41 27.38 -11.32 10.78
CA GLY A 41 28.12 -10.74 11.90
C GLY A 41 27.51 -11.02 13.28
N GLY A 42 26.44 -11.82 13.34
CA GLY A 42 25.72 -12.17 14.56
C GLY A 42 24.90 -11.00 15.13
N VAL A 43 24.45 -10.08 14.27
CA VAL A 43 23.52 -9.00 14.60
C VAL A 43 22.17 -9.33 13.99
N GLU A 44 21.13 -9.39 14.81
CA GLU A 44 19.76 -9.56 14.31
C GLU A 44 19.32 -8.31 13.56
N ALA A 45 18.74 -8.50 12.38
CA ALA A 45 18.26 -7.40 11.55
C ALA A 45 16.94 -7.79 10.88
N ARG A 46 16.10 -6.80 10.59
CA ARG A 46 14.88 -7.00 9.81
C ARG A 46 14.65 -5.87 8.83
N VAL A 47 13.89 -6.17 7.79
CA VAL A 47 13.44 -5.16 6.82
C VAL A 47 12.18 -4.51 7.37
N GLY A 48 12.26 -3.20 7.58
CA GLY A 48 11.14 -2.33 7.93
C GLY A 48 10.69 -1.47 6.76
N SER A 49 9.69 -0.63 7.02
CA SER A 49 9.26 0.44 6.13
C SER A 49 8.97 1.69 6.95
N GLN A 50 9.65 2.79 6.63
CA GLN A 50 9.43 4.10 7.26
C GLN A 50 9.30 5.17 6.17
N GLY A 51 8.23 5.96 6.24
CA GLY A 51 8.01 7.08 5.31
C GLY A 51 7.93 6.68 3.84
N GLY A 52 7.59 5.42 3.52
CA GLY A 52 7.56 4.90 2.15
C GLY A 52 8.92 4.46 1.60
N HIS A 53 9.95 4.44 2.44
CA HIS A 53 11.27 3.90 2.11
C HIS A 53 11.50 2.56 2.82
N TYR A 54 12.24 1.67 2.18
CA TYR A 54 12.72 0.46 2.83
C TYR A 54 13.81 0.84 3.85
N CYS A 55 13.77 0.21 5.00
CA CYS A 55 14.79 0.41 6.03
C CYS A 55 15.24 -0.92 6.63
N VAL A 56 16.42 -0.88 7.22
CA VAL A 56 16.96 -1.95 8.05
C VAL A 56 16.79 -1.51 9.49
N GLU A 57 16.18 -2.37 10.29
CA GLU A 57 16.00 -2.18 11.72
C GLU A 57 16.78 -3.26 12.47
N VAL A 58 17.36 -2.88 13.61
CA VAL A 58 18.10 -3.78 14.51
C VAL A 58 17.55 -3.62 15.94
N PRO A 59 17.68 -4.61 16.82
CA PRO A 59 17.35 -4.42 18.23
C PRO A 59 18.18 -3.29 18.84
N ALA A 60 17.57 -2.44 19.66
CA ALA A 60 18.25 -1.31 20.31
C ALA A 60 19.52 -1.76 21.08
N THR A 61 19.46 -2.95 21.68
CA THR A 61 20.56 -3.57 22.43
C THR A 61 21.76 -3.98 21.57
N GLN A 62 21.60 -4.07 20.24
CA GLN A 62 22.64 -4.51 19.30
C GLN A 62 23.09 -3.38 18.36
N LEU A 63 22.60 -2.15 18.54
CA LEU A 63 22.89 -1.03 17.63
C LEU A 63 24.40 -0.74 17.51
N ASP A 64 25.11 -0.65 18.63
CA ASP A 64 26.56 -0.40 18.62
C ASP A 64 27.34 -1.52 17.92
N ARG A 65 26.87 -2.77 18.06
CA ARG A 65 27.43 -3.92 17.37
C ARG A 65 27.11 -3.90 15.87
N ALA A 66 25.93 -3.43 15.49
CA ALA A 66 25.57 -3.25 14.08
C ALA A 66 26.54 -2.28 13.40
N PHE A 67 26.89 -1.18 14.08
CA PHE A 67 27.89 -0.22 13.58
C PHE A 67 29.31 -0.79 13.51
N SER A 68 29.70 -1.68 14.44
CA SER A 68 31.04 -2.29 14.40
C SER A 68 31.18 -3.36 13.31
N VAL A 69 30.10 -4.07 13.00
CA VAL A 69 30.03 -5.07 11.91
C VAL A 69 29.94 -4.39 10.55
N TYR A 70 29.14 -3.32 10.44
CA TYR A 70 28.93 -2.62 9.17
C TYR A 70 30.08 -1.65 8.88
N GLN A 71 31.09 -2.13 8.15
CA GLN A 71 32.15 -1.28 7.61
C GLN A 71 31.85 -0.93 6.14
N PRO A 72 31.38 0.31 5.85
CA PRO A 72 31.01 0.71 4.50
C PRO A 72 32.20 0.88 3.53
N ALA A 73 33.42 0.47 3.90
CA ALA A 73 34.66 0.77 3.15
C ALA A 73 35.32 -0.43 2.45
N ASP A 74 35.08 -1.68 2.87
CA ASP A 74 35.82 -2.84 2.36
C ASP A 74 35.04 -3.71 1.35
N SER A 75 33.74 -3.46 1.18
CA SER A 75 33.02 -4.05 0.07
C SER A 75 33.28 -3.21 -1.18
N ASN A 76 34.04 -3.74 -2.14
CA ASN A 76 34.08 -3.31 -3.55
C ASN A 76 32.69 -3.31 -4.25
N ILE A 77 31.61 -3.40 -3.48
CA ILE A 77 30.24 -3.13 -3.86
C ILE A 77 30.10 -1.61 -3.80
N THR A 78 30.51 -0.94 -4.87
CA THR A 78 30.01 0.41 -5.14
C THR A 78 28.48 0.31 -5.05
N PRO A 79 27.79 1.00 -4.11
CA PRO A 79 26.34 1.09 -4.20
C PRO A 79 26.04 1.61 -5.60
N PRO A 80 25.05 1.09 -6.34
CA PRO A 80 24.74 1.61 -7.67
C PRO A 80 24.43 3.10 -7.53
N MET A 81 25.47 3.92 -7.77
CA MET A 81 25.47 5.34 -7.52
C MET A 81 24.47 5.94 -8.50
N ALA A 82 23.44 6.59 -7.95
CA ALA A 82 22.71 7.74 -8.49
C ALA A 82 22.12 7.71 -9.92
N GLU A 83 22.52 6.82 -10.82
CA GLU A 83 22.02 6.71 -12.19
C GLU A 83 20.71 5.94 -12.26
N GLN A 84 20.47 5.00 -11.33
CA GLN A 84 19.20 4.26 -11.29
C GLN A 84 18.06 5.05 -10.64
N SER A 85 18.34 5.93 -9.65
CA SER A 85 17.28 6.79 -9.09
C SER A 85 16.76 7.82 -10.10
N ARG A 86 17.59 8.21 -11.09
CA ARG A 86 17.18 9.10 -12.18
C ARG A 86 16.24 8.43 -13.20
N LYS A 87 16.32 7.10 -13.40
CA LYS A 87 15.48 6.42 -14.39
C LYS A 87 14.15 5.87 -13.86
N THR A 88 13.98 5.70 -12.55
CA THR A 88 12.76 5.06 -11.99
C THR A 88 11.94 5.95 -11.04
N GLY A 89 12.45 7.11 -10.61
CA GLY A 89 11.79 7.93 -9.57
C GLY A 89 10.77 8.97 -10.07
N ILE A 90 10.94 9.52 -11.27
CA ILE A 90 10.15 10.71 -11.68
C ILE A 90 8.91 10.32 -12.52
N HIS A 91 9.04 9.35 -13.43
CA HIS A 91 7.92 8.96 -14.29
C HIS A 91 6.91 8.04 -13.60
N THR A 92 7.34 7.13 -12.72
CA THR A 92 6.44 6.13 -12.11
C THR A 92 5.48 6.77 -11.10
N GLY A 93 5.93 7.74 -10.31
CA GLY A 93 5.10 8.47 -9.35
C GLY A 93 4.06 9.38 -10.00
N GLN A 94 4.42 10.07 -11.10
CA GLN A 94 3.47 10.86 -11.89
C GLN A 94 2.46 9.97 -12.61
N HIS A 95 2.90 8.84 -13.19
CA HIS A 95 1.98 7.92 -13.87
C HIS A 95 1.00 7.25 -12.89
N LEU A 96 1.45 6.92 -11.67
CA LEU A 96 0.58 6.41 -10.61
C LEU A 96 -0.41 7.48 -10.13
N ARG A 97 0.05 8.73 -9.92
CA ARG A 97 -0.83 9.85 -9.57
C ARG A 97 -1.85 10.14 -10.67
N GLU A 98 -1.44 10.13 -11.94
CA GLU A 98 -2.34 10.30 -13.07
C GLU A 98 -3.33 9.15 -13.20
N GLN A 99 -2.92 7.90 -12.94
CA GLN A 99 -3.84 6.75 -12.96
C GLN A 99 -4.82 6.78 -11.79
N ILE A 100 -4.40 7.22 -10.60
CA ILE A 100 -5.26 7.39 -9.43
C ILE A 100 -6.23 8.58 -9.65
N LEU A 101 -5.74 9.71 -10.16
CA LEU A 101 -6.58 10.86 -10.53
C LEU A 101 -7.56 10.50 -11.66
N LYS A 102 -7.14 9.75 -12.69
CA LYS A 102 -8.04 9.24 -13.75
C LYS A 102 -9.04 8.21 -13.23
N LYS A 103 -8.69 7.38 -12.24
CA LYS A 103 -9.66 6.48 -11.57
C LYS A 103 -10.62 7.22 -10.66
N ALA A 104 -10.17 8.27 -9.96
CA ALA A 104 -11.01 9.10 -9.10
C ALA A 104 -11.90 10.08 -9.88
N ALA A 105 -11.45 10.52 -11.07
CA ALA A 105 -12.20 11.39 -11.97
C ALA A 105 -13.18 10.65 -12.88
N LYS A 106 -13.27 9.31 -12.82
CA LYS A 106 -14.41 8.62 -13.44
C LYS A 106 -15.64 9.02 -12.65
N PRO A 107 -16.61 9.75 -13.26
CA PRO A 107 -17.85 10.06 -12.58
C PRO A 107 -18.46 8.74 -12.15
N LYS A 108 -18.74 8.59 -10.84
CA LYS A 108 -19.60 7.51 -10.35
C LYS A 108 -20.79 7.46 -11.29
N PRO A 109 -21.13 6.31 -11.91
CA PRO A 109 -22.35 6.22 -12.68
C PRO A 109 -23.47 6.59 -11.71
N GLN A 110 -24.05 7.76 -11.92
CA GLN A 110 -25.19 8.26 -11.18
C GLN A 110 -26.27 7.22 -11.48
N LYS A 111 -26.52 6.32 -10.52
CA LYS A 111 -27.62 5.37 -10.59
C LYS A 111 -28.89 6.22 -10.67
N ARG A 112 -29.31 6.56 -11.90
CA ARG A 112 -30.64 7.09 -12.19
C ARG A 112 -31.59 6.01 -11.73
N ASN A 113 -32.14 6.19 -10.53
CA ASN A 113 -33.04 5.23 -9.93
C ASN A 113 -34.33 5.25 -10.78
N PRO A 114 -34.57 4.25 -11.64
CA PRO A 114 -35.65 4.32 -12.61
C PRO A 114 -37.02 4.40 -11.91
N ALA A 115 -37.12 3.84 -10.70
CA ALA A 115 -38.30 3.89 -9.85
C ALA A 115 -38.77 5.32 -9.53
N LEU A 116 -37.85 6.28 -9.36
CA LEU A 116 -38.21 7.67 -9.04
C LEU A 116 -38.83 8.39 -10.26
N MET A 117 -38.35 8.10 -11.48
CA MET A 117 -38.93 8.65 -12.71
C MET A 117 -40.32 8.08 -13.01
N TRP A 118 -40.59 6.83 -12.64
CA TRP A 118 -41.91 6.22 -12.78
C TRP A 118 -42.94 6.87 -11.84
N LEU A 119 -42.58 7.11 -10.58
CA LEU A 119 -43.45 7.81 -9.62
C LEU A 119 -43.81 9.22 -10.09
N LEU A 120 -42.85 9.97 -10.63
CA LEU A 120 -43.09 11.35 -11.10
C LEU A 120 -44.03 11.39 -12.33
N ARG A 121 -43.94 10.39 -13.21
CA ARG A 121 -44.86 10.24 -14.36
C ARG A 121 -46.29 9.92 -13.94
N ILE A 122 -46.48 9.08 -12.93
CA ILE A 122 -47.82 8.74 -12.43
C ILE A 122 -48.50 9.97 -11.81
N ILE A 123 -47.75 10.79 -11.05
CA ILE A 123 -48.30 12.01 -10.43
C ILE A 123 -48.73 13.02 -11.50
N VAL A 124 -47.90 13.24 -12.53
CA VAL A 124 -48.24 14.18 -13.62
C VAL A 124 -49.46 13.71 -14.41
N ILE A 125 -49.57 12.42 -14.73
CA ILE A 125 -50.73 11.88 -15.44
C ILE A 125 -51.98 11.99 -14.57
N GLY A 126 -51.89 11.66 -13.27
CA GLY A 126 -53.02 11.78 -12.34
C GLY A 126 -53.54 13.22 -12.22
N ALA A 127 -52.64 14.21 -12.13
CA ALA A 127 -53.02 15.61 -12.08
C ALA A 127 -53.69 16.11 -13.38
N LEU A 128 -53.21 15.61 -14.53
CA LEU A 128 -53.74 16.00 -15.84
C LEU A 128 -55.14 15.41 -16.09
N VAL A 129 -55.38 14.18 -15.63
CA VAL A 129 -56.71 13.56 -15.67
C VAL A 129 -57.68 14.25 -14.71
N ALA A 130 -57.24 14.60 -13.50
CA ALA A 130 -58.07 15.35 -12.55
C ALA A 130 -58.44 16.74 -13.08
N LEU A 131 -57.52 17.43 -13.75
CA LEU A 131 -57.78 18.72 -14.41
C LEU A 131 -58.79 18.57 -15.56
N LEU A 132 -58.67 17.54 -16.39
CA LEU A 132 -59.62 17.24 -17.46
C LEU A 132 -61.02 16.93 -16.93
N LEU A 133 -61.13 16.17 -15.84
CA LEU A 133 -62.42 15.87 -15.20
C LEU A 133 -63.07 17.13 -14.61
N LEU A 134 -62.29 18.06 -14.06
CA LEU A 134 -62.81 19.34 -13.57
C LEU A 134 -63.33 20.24 -14.70
N ILE A 135 -62.70 20.20 -15.88
CA ILE A 135 -63.15 20.97 -17.05
C ILE A 135 -64.42 20.37 -17.66
N PHE A 136 -64.62 19.05 -17.61
CA PHE A 136 -65.80 18.39 -18.18
C PHE A 136 -67.02 18.33 -17.24
N GLN A 137 -66.87 18.64 -15.95
CA GLN A 137 -67.97 18.67 -14.97
C GLN A 137 -68.46 20.08 -14.60
N GLY A 138 -67.86 21.14 -15.13
CA GLY A 138 -68.31 22.54 -14.98
C GLY A 138 -68.96 23.06 -16.25
#